data_AF-A0A3Q2WV44-F1
#
_entry.id   AF-A0A3Q2WV44-F1
#
_cell.length_a   1.000
_cell.length_b   1.000
_cell.length_c   1.000
_cell.angle_alpha   90.00
_cell.angle_beta   90.00
_cell.angle_gamma   90.00
#
_symmetry.space_group_name_H-M   'P 1'
#
loop_
_entity.id
_entity.type
_entity.pdbx_description
1 polymer ?
#
loop_
_entity_poly.entity_id
_entity_poly.type
_entity_poly.pdbx_seq_one_letter_code
_entity_poly.pdbx_strand_id
1 'polypeptide(L)'
;MYLQTVEPQTAERKTSHFRMSDSMKTQLVSSIHLQEVELQEKPADDKQDNKTFTVEDAVEKIGFGRFHILLFVIMGSSNIVEAMEIMLLAVVSPEIRCEWRLDDWQVALVSTMVFLGFMVCGVLGGYIADRYGRWKVVFGGFVWSAYFSLLTSFAPSYGWFIFLRAMVGCGVAGVSQGFVLKTEFIPAKHRATLLPLATIFWMLGSMLIIILGMLVVPTLGWRWMIRISVTPSIILIFLFKFIPESARYNVSAGKTEAAMKTLHWIAKMNRASLPPGRLVEPVTSERGSWRILLSPLFRRTSVLLWYSWFVASFIYYGSVLSSSELLEKNLLCVIDADKEHQVKHRHEDGLCYCIPFVVPANIALLNVFGRKMTLTVLQLLAAFFFMILNICSTMFGFTVLLFLLRSLVSMNFNVVYIYTAEVYPTVARSLGMGFCTSFSRIGGMIAPFIAQVLMSQSVILALCPFAVACVLCALGNFLMPIETKGRALLVRM
;
A
#
# COMPACT_ATOMS: atom_id res chain seq x y z
N MET A 1 -25.39 1.65 74.84
CA MET A 1 -24.80 0.40 75.34
C MET A 1 -23.36 0.73 75.74
N TYR A 2 -23.13 0.90 77.04
CA TYR A 2 -21.89 1.43 77.64
C TYR A 2 -21.14 0.29 78.37
N LEU A 3 -19.80 0.31 78.26
CA LEU A 3 -18.73 -0.19 79.18
C LEU A 3 -18.59 -1.72 79.40
N GLN A 4 -17.44 -2.33 79.09
CA GLN A 4 -16.21 -2.52 79.93
C GLN A 4 -16.54 -3.32 81.22
N THR A 5 -15.91 -4.42 81.62
CA THR A 5 -14.51 -4.89 81.64
C THR A 5 -14.50 -6.39 82.06
N VAL A 6 -13.36 -7.08 81.98
CA VAL A 6 -12.75 -8.00 82.98
C VAL A 6 -11.92 -9.10 82.28
N GLU A 7 -10.60 -8.94 82.34
CA GLU A 7 -9.59 -10.02 82.45
C GLU A 7 -9.27 -10.21 83.95
N PRO A 8 -8.47 -11.20 84.44
CA PRO A 8 -7.73 -12.28 83.76
C PRO A 8 -7.88 -13.66 84.47
N GLN A 9 -7.27 -14.73 83.93
CA GLN A 9 -6.63 -15.77 84.76
C GLN A 9 -5.70 -16.68 83.94
N THR A 10 -4.41 -16.59 84.27
CA THR A 10 -3.29 -17.45 83.88
C THR A 10 -3.40 -18.84 84.52
N ALA A 11 -3.27 -19.92 83.74
CA ALA A 11 -3.04 -21.26 84.26
C ALA A 11 -1.97 -22.02 83.44
N GLU A 12 -0.86 -22.25 84.15
CA GLU A 12 0.32 -23.11 83.98
C GLU A 12 0.49 -24.03 82.77
N ARG A 13 1.67 -23.86 82.17
CA ARG A 13 2.30 -24.68 81.12
C ARG A 13 2.95 -25.92 81.74
N LYS A 14 2.38 -27.12 81.55
CA LYS A 14 3.10 -28.40 81.75
C LYS A 14 3.65 -28.88 80.41
N THR A 15 4.95 -28.63 80.18
CA THR A 15 5.72 -29.23 79.08
C THR A 15 6.00 -30.70 79.39
N SER A 16 5.28 -31.62 78.74
CA SER A 16 5.70 -33.01 78.62
C SER A 16 6.53 -33.16 77.34
N HIS A 17 7.82 -33.49 77.51
CA HIS A 17 8.70 -33.82 76.40
C HIS A 17 8.29 -35.16 75.80
N PHE A 18 7.54 -35.13 74.69
CA PHE A 18 7.32 -36.33 73.87
C PHE A 18 8.59 -36.57 73.02
N ARG A 19 9.50 -37.43 73.51
CA ARG A 19 10.63 -37.92 72.71
C ARG A 19 10.10 -38.91 71.66
N MET A 20 9.92 -38.45 70.43
CA MET A 20 9.75 -39.34 69.27
C MET A 20 10.97 -40.27 69.15
N SER A 21 10.71 -41.58 69.12
CA SER A 21 11.67 -42.63 68.78
C SER A 21 12.30 -42.36 67.41
N ASP A 22 13.61 -42.56 67.27
CA ASP A 22 14.37 -42.30 66.04
C ASP A 22 13.87 -43.13 64.83
N SER A 23 13.24 -44.28 65.08
CA SER A 23 12.58 -45.08 64.03
C SER A 23 11.38 -44.33 63.43
N MET A 24 10.59 -43.67 64.27
CA MET A 24 9.41 -42.89 63.84
C MET A 24 9.80 -41.60 63.14
N LYS A 25 10.92 -40.96 63.53
CA LYS A 25 11.50 -39.82 62.78
C LYS A 25 11.98 -40.25 61.40
N THR A 26 12.63 -41.41 61.30
CA THR A 26 13.13 -41.91 60.01
C THR A 26 11.98 -42.26 59.07
N GLN A 27 10.91 -42.86 59.58
CA GLN A 27 9.70 -43.12 58.80
C GLN A 27 8.97 -41.83 58.40
N LEU A 28 8.84 -40.85 59.31
CA LEU A 28 8.17 -39.58 59.00
C LEU A 28 8.97 -38.75 57.98
N VAL A 29 10.30 -38.72 58.10
CA VAL A 29 11.21 -38.04 57.16
C VAL A 29 11.21 -38.75 55.80
N SER A 30 11.16 -40.08 55.77
CA SER A 30 11.00 -40.84 54.52
C SER A 30 9.65 -40.59 53.85
N SER A 31 8.56 -40.48 54.61
CA SER A 31 7.24 -40.15 54.05
C SER A 31 7.13 -38.70 53.61
N ILE A 32 7.79 -37.75 54.29
CA ILE A 32 7.85 -36.35 53.86
C ILE A 32 8.71 -36.23 52.60
N HIS A 33 9.81 -36.97 52.48
CA HIS A 33 10.61 -37.01 51.25
C HIS A 33 9.88 -37.71 50.10
N LEU A 34 9.15 -38.81 50.34
CA LEU A 34 8.33 -39.44 49.30
C LEU A 34 7.20 -38.51 48.85
N GLN A 35 6.59 -37.76 49.76
CA GLN A 35 5.53 -36.81 49.45
C GLN A 35 6.05 -35.51 48.80
N GLU A 36 7.27 -35.05 49.12
CA GLU A 36 7.97 -33.98 48.39
C GLU A 36 8.44 -34.43 47.00
N VAL A 37 8.87 -35.68 46.85
CA VAL A 37 9.27 -36.26 45.56
C VAL A 37 8.05 -36.49 44.67
N GLU A 38 6.91 -36.93 45.21
CA GLU A 38 5.64 -37.03 44.46
C GLU A 38 5.00 -35.66 44.15
N LEU A 39 5.27 -34.61 44.94
CA LEU A 39 4.83 -33.22 44.64
C LEU A 39 5.75 -32.49 43.65
N GLN A 40 6.95 -33.02 43.36
CA GLN A 40 7.87 -32.46 42.36
C GLN A 40 7.85 -33.14 40.99
N GLU A 41 7.26 -34.33 40.85
CA GLU A 41 6.94 -34.90 39.53
C GLU A 41 5.51 -34.55 39.09
N LYS A 42 5.25 -33.24 39.00
CA LYS A 42 4.29 -32.79 37.99
C LYS A 42 5.00 -32.99 36.65
N PRO A 43 4.47 -33.77 35.69
CA PRO A 43 5.11 -33.89 34.39
C PRO A 43 5.31 -32.48 33.84
N ALA A 44 6.57 -32.08 33.70
CA ALA A 44 6.97 -30.80 33.15
C ALA A 44 6.71 -30.72 31.63
N ASP A 45 5.71 -31.46 31.14
CA ASP A 45 5.36 -31.56 29.72
C ASP A 45 3.94 -31.05 29.41
N ASP A 46 3.11 -30.74 30.42
CA ASP A 46 1.72 -30.30 30.18
C ASP A 46 1.53 -28.77 30.14
N LYS A 47 2.61 -27.99 30.35
CA LYS A 47 2.59 -26.52 30.17
C LYS A 47 3.01 -26.10 28.75
N GLN A 48 3.46 -27.02 27.91
CA GLN A 48 3.82 -26.73 26.52
C GLN A 48 2.55 -26.65 25.63
N ASP A 49 1.51 -27.41 25.96
CA ASP A 49 0.31 -27.60 25.12
C ASP A 49 -0.73 -26.46 25.17
N ASN A 50 -0.64 -25.54 26.13
CA ASN A 50 -1.54 -24.38 26.24
C ASN A 50 -0.96 -23.06 25.75
N LYS A 51 0.25 -23.04 25.18
CA LYS A 51 0.78 -21.83 24.56
C LYS A 51 -0.04 -21.55 23.29
N THR A 52 -0.51 -20.32 23.14
CA THR A 52 -1.20 -19.87 21.93
C THR A 52 -0.44 -18.71 21.33
N PHE A 53 -0.50 -18.56 20.02
CA PHE A 53 0.12 -17.45 19.32
C PHE A 53 -0.79 -16.97 18.18
N THR A 54 -0.64 -15.70 17.81
CA THR A 54 -1.38 -15.08 16.71
C THR A 54 -0.58 -15.12 15.40
N VAL A 55 -1.23 -14.85 14.26
CA VAL A 55 -0.50 -14.72 12.99
C VAL A 55 0.57 -13.61 13.06
N GLU A 56 0.34 -12.55 13.84
CA GLU A 56 1.30 -11.47 14.06
C GLU A 56 2.58 -12.00 14.73
N ASP A 57 2.43 -12.71 15.85
CA ASP A 57 3.56 -13.26 16.61
C ASP A 57 4.40 -14.21 15.75
N ALA A 58 3.74 -15.00 14.89
CA ALA A 58 4.42 -15.88 13.96
C ALA A 58 5.23 -15.11 12.92
N VAL A 59 4.65 -14.09 12.29
CA VAL A 59 5.33 -13.27 11.27
C VAL A 59 6.48 -12.48 11.89
N GLU A 60 6.32 -11.96 13.11
CA GLU A 60 7.38 -11.25 13.83
C GLU A 60 8.52 -12.18 14.26
N LYS A 61 8.21 -13.37 14.78
CA LYS A 61 9.23 -14.36 15.17
C LYS A 61 9.99 -14.93 13.97
N ILE A 62 9.31 -15.18 12.85
CA ILE A 62 9.96 -15.63 11.61
C ILE A 62 10.95 -14.55 11.10
N GLY A 63 10.58 -13.27 11.25
CA GLY A 63 11.41 -12.15 10.84
C GLY A 63 11.59 -12.02 9.32
N PHE A 64 12.38 -11.02 8.91
CA PHE A 64 12.71 -10.80 7.51
C PHE A 64 13.73 -11.84 7.00
N GLY A 65 13.55 -12.34 5.79
CA GLY A 65 14.38 -13.43 5.26
C GLY A 65 14.22 -13.64 3.75
N ARG A 66 14.70 -14.78 3.24
CA ARG A 66 14.74 -15.08 1.80
C ARG A 66 13.38 -15.05 1.12
N PHE A 67 12.33 -15.52 1.79
CA PHE A 67 10.96 -15.43 1.28
C PHE A 67 10.54 -13.97 1.05
N HIS A 68 10.87 -13.07 1.97
CA HIS A 68 10.49 -11.66 1.87
C HIS A 68 11.22 -10.95 0.75
N ILE A 69 12.48 -11.32 0.46
CA ILE A 69 13.22 -10.81 -0.70
C ILE A 69 12.58 -11.32 -2.00
N LEU A 70 12.26 -12.61 -2.09
CA LEU A 70 11.57 -13.18 -3.24
C LEU A 70 10.21 -12.51 -3.47
N LEU A 71 9.42 -12.35 -2.41
CA LEU A 71 8.15 -11.64 -2.43
C LEU A 71 8.32 -10.20 -2.91
N PHE A 72 9.33 -9.48 -2.40
CA PHE A 72 9.62 -8.10 -2.78
C PHE A 72 9.98 -7.99 -4.26
N VAL A 73 10.75 -8.93 -4.82
CA VAL A 73 11.11 -8.94 -6.25
C VAL A 73 9.91 -9.28 -7.13
N ILE A 74 9.15 -10.34 -6.82
CA ILE A 74 8.01 -10.76 -7.66
C ILE A 74 6.87 -9.73 -7.57
N MET A 75 6.45 -9.37 -6.36
CA MET A 75 5.40 -8.37 -6.15
C MET A 75 5.86 -6.93 -6.45
N GLY A 76 7.17 -6.68 -6.47
CA GLY A 76 7.74 -5.42 -6.96
C GLY A 76 7.67 -5.35 -8.48
N SER A 77 8.06 -6.42 -9.17
CA SER A 77 7.93 -6.54 -10.63
C SER A 77 6.48 -6.45 -11.09
N SER A 78 5.53 -6.84 -10.25
CA SER A 78 4.10 -6.59 -10.44
C SER A 78 3.79 -5.09 -10.64
N ASN A 79 4.47 -4.19 -9.91
CA ASN A 79 4.36 -2.74 -10.08
C ASN A 79 5.00 -2.23 -11.38
N ILE A 80 6.02 -2.92 -11.92
CA ILE A 80 6.60 -2.61 -13.25
C ILE A 80 5.49 -2.75 -14.29
N VAL A 81 4.81 -3.89 -14.31
CA VAL A 81 3.73 -4.15 -15.28
C VAL A 81 2.57 -3.19 -15.10
N GLU A 82 2.16 -2.92 -13.85
CA GLU A 82 1.11 -1.95 -13.56
C GLU A 82 1.46 -0.55 -14.09
N ALA A 83 2.69 -0.09 -13.86
CA ALA A 83 3.17 1.19 -14.35
C ALA A 83 3.23 1.22 -15.88
N MET A 84 3.73 0.16 -16.51
CA MET A 84 3.77 0.05 -17.98
C MET A 84 2.36 0.18 -18.58
N GLU A 85 1.36 -0.53 -18.07
CA GLU A 85 -0.01 -0.47 -18.61
C GLU A 85 -0.66 0.91 -18.46
N ILE A 86 -0.44 1.60 -17.33
CA ILE A 86 -1.00 2.95 -17.13
C ILE A 86 -0.27 3.98 -17.99
N MET A 87 1.06 3.89 -18.11
CA MET A 87 1.87 4.84 -18.87
C MET A 87 1.87 4.58 -20.39
N LEU A 88 1.51 3.36 -20.82
CA LEU A 88 1.38 3.00 -22.24
C LEU A 88 0.43 3.93 -22.98
N LEU A 89 -0.62 4.42 -22.32
CA LEU A 89 -1.57 5.36 -22.91
C LEU A 89 -0.90 6.64 -23.40
N ALA A 90 0.10 7.17 -22.69
CA ALA A 90 0.80 8.38 -23.08
C ALA A 90 1.57 8.19 -24.39
N VAL A 91 2.12 6.99 -24.62
CA VAL A 91 2.88 6.66 -25.84
C VAL A 91 1.96 6.32 -27.00
N VAL A 92 0.86 5.60 -26.75
CA VAL A 92 -0.05 5.13 -27.82
C VAL A 92 -1.03 6.20 -28.28
N SER A 93 -1.39 7.17 -27.41
CA SER A 93 -2.35 8.24 -27.72
C SER A 93 -2.06 9.05 -29.00
N PRO A 94 -0.83 9.55 -29.25
CA PRO A 94 -0.54 10.28 -30.49
C PRO A 94 -0.67 9.40 -31.75
N GLU A 95 -0.28 8.14 -31.68
CA GLU A 95 -0.34 7.21 -32.82
C GLU A 95 -1.79 6.89 -33.23
N ILE A 96 -2.66 6.61 -32.25
CA ILE A 96 -4.08 6.32 -32.52
C ILE A 96 -4.82 7.58 -32.99
N ARG A 97 -4.40 8.77 -32.55
CA ARG A 97 -4.94 10.05 -33.02
C ARG A 97 -4.70 10.19 -34.52
N CYS A 98 -3.49 9.90 -34.97
CA CYS A 98 -3.13 9.97 -36.40
C CYS A 98 -3.85 8.89 -37.22
N GLU A 99 -3.88 7.63 -36.74
CA GLU A 99 -4.46 6.51 -37.49
C GLU A 99 -5.97 6.67 -37.70
N TRP A 100 -6.72 7.04 -36.67
CA TRP A 100 -8.18 7.16 -36.73
C TRP A 100 -8.67 8.61 -36.87
N ARG A 101 -7.76 9.58 -37.06
CA ARG A 101 -8.06 11.02 -37.20
C ARG A 101 -8.98 11.53 -36.11
N LEU A 102 -8.57 11.29 -34.86
CA LEU A 102 -9.41 11.55 -33.69
C LEU A 102 -9.36 13.02 -33.25
N ASP A 103 -10.49 13.50 -32.74
CA ASP A 103 -10.59 14.77 -32.04
C ASP A 103 -9.93 14.70 -30.65
N ASP A 104 -9.60 15.86 -30.06
CA ASP A 104 -8.97 15.95 -28.74
C ASP A 104 -9.80 15.25 -27.64
N TRP A 105 -11.13 15.39 -27.69
CA TRP A 105 -12.04 14.74 -26.72
C TRP A 105 -12.03 13.21 -26.84
N GLN A 106 -11.84 12.68 -28.04
CA GLN A 106 -11.73 11.24 -28.29
C GLN A 106 -10.40 10.71 -27.73
N VAL A 107 -9.29 11.43 -27.90
CA VAL A 107 -8.02 11.03 -27.29
C VAL A 107 -8.13 11.02 -25.75
N ALA A 108 -8.76 12.05 -25.16
CA ALA A 108 -9.01 12.11 -23.71
C ALA A 108 -9.90 10.96 -23.21
N LEU A 109 -10.88 10.53 -24.01
CA LEU A 109 -11.80 9.45 -23.67
C LEU A 109 -11.09 8.11 -23.43
N VAL A 110 -9.98 7.84 -24.14
CA VAL A 110 -9.19 6.62 -23.95
C VAL A 110 -8.69 6.50 -22.51
N SER A 111 -8.06 7.54 -21.99
CA SER A 111 -7.55 7.56 -20.61
C SER A 111 -8.67 7.49 -19.57
N THR A 112 -9.78 8.18 -19.85
CA THR A 112 -10.95 8.23 -18.99
C THR A 112 -11.61 6.86 -18.86
N MET A 113 -11.72 6.10 -19.95
CA MET A 113 -12.35 4.78 -19.95
C MET A 113 -11.49 3.73 -19.23
N VAL A 114 -10.17 3.82 -19.31
CA VAL A 114 -9.26 2.99 -18.49
C VAL A 114 -9.45 3.28 -17.01
N PHE A 115 -9.49 4.56 -16.63
CA PHE A 115 -9.71 4.96 -15.24
C PHE A 115 -11.12 4.63 -14.75
N LEU A 116 -12.13 4.69 -15.60
CA LEU A 116 -13.50 4.25 -15.30
C LEU A 116 -13.54 2.74 -15.02
N GLY A 117 -12.91 1.95 -15.91
CA GLY A 117 -12.75 0.51 -15.70
C GLY A 117 -12.04 0.21 -14.38
N PHE A 118 -10.94 0.91 -14.09
CA PHE A 118 -10.24 0.80 -12.82
C PHE A 118 -11.14 1.13 -11.62
N MET A 119 -11.90 2.24 -11.69
CA MET A 119 -12.77 2.71 -10.61
C MET A 119 -13.88 1.70 -10.28
N VAL A 120 -14.57 1.18 -11.29
CA VAL A 120 -15.66 0.22 -11.08
C VAL A 120 -15.11 -1.11 -10.55
N CYS A 121 -14.07 -1.62 -11.19
CA CYS A 121 -13.49 -2.91 -10.84
C CYS A 121 -12.59 -2.87 -9.59
N GLY A 122 -12.16 -1.69 -9.13
CA GLY A 122 -11.40 -1.53 -7.89
C GLY A 122 -12.23 -1.87 -6.65
N VAL A 123 -13.46 -1.36 -6.58
CA VAL A 123 -14.40 -1.70 -5.50
C VAL A 123 -14.80 -3.17 -5.57
N LEU A 124 -15.15 -3.66 -6.76
CA LEU A 124 -15.53 -5.07 -6.97
C LEU A 124 -14.37 -6.02 -6.66
N GLY A 125 -13.16 -5.72 -7.12
CA GLY A 125 -11.95 -6.47 -6.85
C GLY A 125 -11.62 -6.50 -5.36
N GLY A 126 -11.76 -5.38 -4.66
CA GLY A 126 -11.62 -5.33 -3.20
C GLY A 126 -12.63 -6.21 -2.46
N TYR A 127 -13.90 -6.18 -2.88
CA TYR A 127 -14.97 -7.04 -2.35
C TYR A 127 -14.67 -8.53 -2.57
N ILE A 128 -14.31 -8.91 -3.79
CA ILE A 128 -13.99 -10.29 -4.15
C ILE A 128 -12.74 -10.75 -3.40
N ALA A 129 -11.75 -9.89 -3.22
CA ALA A 129 -10.47 -10.21 -2.56
C ALA A 129 -10.67 -10.56 -1.07
N ASP A 130 -11.48 -9.78 -0.35
CA ASP A 130 -11.75 -10.05 1.07
C ASP A 130 -12.66 -11.29 1.29
N ARG A 131 -13.45 -11.70 0.28
CA ARG A 131 -14.35 -12.86 0.39
C ARG A 131 -13.77 -14.18 -0.14
N TYR A 132 -13.08 -14.13 -1.28
CA TYR A 132 -12.65 -15.32 -2.02
C TYR A 132 -11.13 -15.57 -2.00
N GLY A 133 -10.34 -14.56 -1.62
CA GLY A 133 -8.88 -14.62 -1.50
C GLY A 133 -8.19 -13.53 -2.29
N ARG A 134 -7.13 -12.96 -1.72
CA ARG A 134 -6.40 -11.83 -2.30
C ARG A 134 -5.50 -12.28 -3.41
N TRP A 135 -4.80 -13.39 -3.21
CA TRP A 135 -3.96 -13.98 -4.23
C TRP A 135 -4.73 -14.23 -5.53
N LYS A 136 -5.97 -14.74 -5.44
CA LYS A 136 -6.81 -15.03 -6.61
C LYS A 136 -7.19 -13.78 -7.40
N VAL A 137 -7.52 -12.69 -6.71
CA VAL A 137 -7.88 -11.42 -7.37
C VAL A 137 -6.66 -10.81 -8.04
N VAL A 138 -5.51 -10.83 -7.38
CA VAL A 138 -4.26 -10.29 -7.96
C VAL A 138 -3.81 -11.12 -9.16
N PHE A 139 -3.77 -12.45 -9.03
CA PHE A 139 -3.42 -13.35 -10.12
C PHE A 139 -4.41 -13.26 -11.29
N GLY A 140 -5.71 -13.29 -10.99
CA GLY A 140 -6.76 -13.12 -12.00
C GLY A 140 -6.67 -11.76 -12.70
N GLY A 141 -6.35 -10.69 -11.97
CA GLY A 141 -6.11 -9.36 -12.51
C GLY A 141 -4.92 -9.32 -13.48
N PHE A 142 -3.83 -10.02 -13.17
CA PHE A 142 -2.68 -10.15 -14.09
C PHE A 142 -3.06 -10.85 -15.39
N VAL A 143 -3.72 -12.00 -15.30
CA VAL A 143 -4.16 -12.76 -16.48
C VAL A 143 -5.14 -11.94 -17.31
N TRP A 144 -6.10 -11.28 -16.66
CA TRP A 144 -7.09 -10.42 -17.30
C TRP A 144 -6.44 -9.22 -18.01
N SER A 145 -5.57 -8.49 -17.31
CA SER A 145 -4.86 -7.34 -17.87
C SER A 145 -4.00 -7.73 -19.06
N ALA A 146 -3.22 -8.81 -18.95
CA ALA A 146 -2.36 -9.30 -20.03
C ALA A 146 -3.19 -9.73 -21.26
N TYR A 147 -4.30 -10.43 -21.05
CA TYR A 147 -5.19 -10.88 -22.13
C TYR A 147 -5.83 -9.70 -22.87
N PHE A 148 -6.45 -8.76 -22.16
CA PHE A 148 -7.10 -7.61 -22.80
C PHE A 148 -6.10 -6.60 -23.37
N SER A 149 -4.92 -6.46 -22.77
CA SER A 149 -3.84 -5.64 -23.32
C SER A 149 -3.37 -6.21 -24.65
N LEU A 150 -3.11 -7.53 -24.71
CA LEU A 150 -2.77 -8.20 -25.96
C LEU A 150 -3.88 -8.07 -27.02
N LEU A 151 -5.14 -8.28 -26.61
CA LEU A 151 -6.29 -8.16 -27.51
C LEU A 151 -6.44 -6.74 -28.06
N THR A 152 -6.05 -5.72 -27.28
CA THR A 152 -6.06 -4.32 -27.74
C THR A 152 -5.12 -4.09 -28.93
N SER A 153 -4.04 -4.86 -29.05
CA SER A 153 -3.14 -4.77 -30.22
C SER A 153 -3.80 -5.21 -31.55
N PHE A 154 -4.93 -5.91 -31.46
CA PHE A 154 -5.72 -6.37 -32.60
C PHE A 154 -7.00 -5.54 -32.81
N ALA A 155 -7.16 -4.43 -32.10
CA ALA A 155 -8.36 -3.60 -32.21
C ALA A 155 -8.55 -3.10 -33.66
N PRO A 156 -9.69 -3.43 -34.31
CA PRO A 156 -9.94 -3.04 -35.69
C PRO A 156 -10.49 -1.61 -35.82
N SER A 157 -11.08 -1.09 -34.74
CA SER A 157 -11.66 0.24 -34.70
C SER A 157 -11.45 0.90 -33.33
N TYR A 158 -11.57 2.23 -33.30
CA TYR A 158 -11.45 3.03 -32.10
C TYR A 158 -12.43 2.62 -30.98
N GLY A 159 -13.68 2.28 -31.32
CA GLY A 159 -14.66 1.81 -30.34
C GLY A 159 -14.24 0.52 -29.63
N TRP A 160 -13.73 -0.46 -30.40
CA TRP A 160 -13.15 -1.68 -29.82
C TRP A 160 -11.92 -1.38 -28.97
N PHE A 161 -11.05 -0.47 -29.43
CA PHE A 161 -9.86 -0.07 -28.68
C PHE A 161 -10.22 0.48 -27.30
N ILE A 162 -11.18 1.42 -27.23
CA ILE A 162 -11.63 1.99 -25.94
C ILE A 162 -12.21 0.92 -25.03
N PHE A 163 -13.09 0.07 -25.56
CA PHE A 163 -13.72 -0.98 -24.76
C PHE A 163 -12.68 -1.93 -24.16
N LEU A 164 -11.72 -2.39 -24.98
CA LEU A 164 -10.65 -3.26 -24.53
C LEU A 164 -9.75 -2.56 -23.49
N ARG A 165 -9.48 -1.26 -23.67
CA ARG A 165 -8.74 -0.44 -22.70
C ARG A 165 -9.49 -0.29 -21.37
N ALA A 166 -10.80 -0.12 -21.38
CA ALA A 166 -11.61 -0.14 -20.17
C ALA A 166 -11.49 -1.50 -19.44
N MET A 167 -11.48 -2.61 -20.18
CA MET A 167 -11.26 -3.95 -19.61
C MET A 167 -9.84 -4.14 -19.05
N VAL A 168 -8.82 -3.56 -19.67
CA VAL A 168 -7.46 -3.50 -19.10
C VAL A 168 -7.48 -2.77 -17.77
N GLY A 169 -8.16 -1.62 -17.68
CA GLY A 169 -8.35 -0.88 -16.43
C GLY A 169 -8.92 -1.74 -15.30
N CYS A 170 -9.87 -2.63 -15.62
CA CYS A 170 -10.39 -3.61 -14.67
C CYS A 170 -9.36 -4.63 -14.18
N GLY A 171 -8.51 -5.13 -15.08
CA GLY A 171 -7.41 -6.04 -14.72
C GLY A 171 -6.38 -5.34 -13.82
N VAL A 172 -5.99 -4.12 -14.19
CA VAL A 172 -5.04 -3.28 -13.43
C VAL A 172 -5.57 -3.02 -12.01
N ALA A 173 -6.87 -2.77 -11.83
CA ALA A 173 -7.46 -2.62 -10.49
C ALA A 173 -7.33 -3.88 -9.62
N GLY A 174 -7.42 -5.07 -10.22
CA GLY A 174 -7.13 -6.33 -9.54
C GLY A 174 -5.66 -6.47 -9.17
N VAL A 175 -4.74 -6.08 -10.07
CA VAL A 175 -3.30 -6.04 -9.81
C VAL A 175 -2.95 -5.12 -8.64
N SER A 176 -3.59 -3.94 -8.54
CA SER A 176 -3.34 -2.98 -7.45
C SER A 176 -3.68 -3.54 -6.06
N GLN A 177 -4.57 -4.54 -5.94
CA GLN A 177 -4.83 -5.25 -4.67
C GLN A 177 -3.59 -6.00 -4.17
N GLY A 178 -2.58 -6.20 -5.03
CA GLY A 178 -1.27 -6.75 -4.69
C GLY A 178 -0.54 -5.92 -3.64
N PHE A 179 -0.83 -4.61 -3.53
CA PHE A 179 -0.29 -3.80 -2.43
C PHE A 179 -0.73 -4.33 -1.06
N VAL A 180 -2.02 -4.69 -0.92
CA VAL A 180 -2.53 -5.24 0.34
C VAL A 180 -1.97 -6.63 0.62
N LEU A 181 -1.78 -7.45 -0.42
CA LEU A 181 -1.14 -8.76 -0.27
C LEU A 181 0.30 -8.62 0.25
N LYS A 182 1.07 -7.67 -0.31
CA LYS A 182 2.45 -7.37 0.15
C LYS A 182 2.49 -6.98 1.62
N THR A 183 1.61 -6.10 2.09
CA THR A 183 1.65 -5.61 3.47
C THR A 183 1.34 -6.71 4.50
N GLU A 184 0.60 -7.74 4.12
CA GLU A 184 0.23 -8.83 5.02
C GLU A 184 1.36 -9.81 5.33
N PHE A 185 2.31 -9.99 4.41
CA PHE A 185 3.47 -10.82 4.64
C PHE A 185 4.61 -10.08 5.33
N ILE A 186 4.72 -8.75 5.15
CA ILE A 186 5.84 -7.97 5.67
C ILE A 186 5.67 -7.72 7.18
N PRO A 187 6.69 -8.01 8.02
CA PRO A 187 6.67 -7.66 9.45
C PRO A 187 6.57 -6.15 9.68
N ALA A 188 5.89 -5.73 10.76
CA ALA A 188 5.56 -4.32 11.01
C ALA A 188 6.80 -3.39 10.98
N LYS A 189 7.93 -3.83 11.53
CA LYS A 189 9.20 -3.09 11.56
C LYS A 189 9.74 -2.73 10.18
N HIS A 190 9.53 -3.58 9.17
CA HIS A 190 10.10 -3.40 7.83
C HIS A 190 9.14 -2.78 6.82
N ARG A 191 7.84 -2.65 7.16
CA ARG A 191 6.83 -2.06 6.25
C ARG A 191 7.17 -0.64 5.82
N ALA A 192 7.61 0.20 6.76
CA ALA A 192 7.96 1.60 6.50
C ALA A 192 9.16 1.77 5.55
N THR A 193 9.98 0.73 5.38
CA THR A 193 11.15 0.75 4.49
C THR A 193 10.84 0.07 3.16
N LEU A 194 10.27 -1.14 3.19
CA LEU A 194 10.05 -1.94 1.97
C LEU A 194 8.93 -1.40 1.10
N LEU A 195 7.85 -0.87 1.69
CA LEU A 195 6.72 -0.39 0.89
C LEU A 195 7.07 0.85 0.05
N PRO A 196 7.75 1.89 0.61
CA PRO A 196 8.28 2.98 -0.22
C PRO A 196 9.36 2.53 -1.20
N LEU A 197 10.23 1.57 -0.83
CA LEU A 197 11.25 1.06 -1.74
C LEU A 197 10.64 0.41 -2.99
N ALA A 198 9.42 -0.13 -2.89
CA ALA A 198 8.71 -0.72 -4.02
C ALA A 198 8.34 0.30 -5.14
N THR A 199 8.49 1.60 -4.89
CA THR A 199 8.29 2.66 -5.89
C THR A 199 9.33 2.66 -7.00
N ILE A 200 10.53 2.16 -6.71
CA ILE A 200 11.59 2.03 -7.70
C ILE A 200 11.10 1.16 -8.86
N PHE A 201 10.34 0.11 -8.58
CA PHE A 201 9.73 -0.74 -9.62
C PHE A 201 8.72 0.01 -10.48
N TRP A 202 7.91 0.91 -9.91
CA TRP A 202 6.99 1.74 -10.69
C TRP A 202 7.75 2.63 -11.69
N MET A 203 8.84 3.25 -11.21
CA MET A 203 9.71 4.06 -12.06
C MET A 203 10.35 3.22 -13.18
N LEU A 204 10.89 2.04 -12.85
CA LEU A 204 11.49 1.14 -13.84
C LEU A 204 10.48 0.76 -14.93
N GLY A 205 9.23 0.47 -14.58
CA GLY A 205 8.17 0.21 -15.56
C GLY A 205 7.82 1.41 -16.42
N SER A 206 7.73 2.60 -15.81
CA SER A 206 7.46 3.85 -16.53
C SER A 206 8.58 4.17 -17.54
N MET A 207 9.84 3.95 -17.18
CA MET A 207 10.98 4.14 -18.10
C MET A 207 10.99 3.07 -19.20
N LEU A 208 10.74 1.81 -18.84
CA LEU A 208 10.74 0.70 -19.78
C LEU A 208 9.73 0.91 -20.92
N ILE A 209 8.51 1.38 -20.61
CA ILE A 209 7.49 1.60 -21.64
C ILE A 209 7.83 2.78 -22.56
N ILE A 210 8.47 3.83 -22.05
CA ILE A 210 8.92 4.97 -22.86
C ILE A 210 10.04 4.54 -23.81
N ILE A 211 11.05 3.82 -23.31
CA ILE A 211 12.15 3.28 -24.12
C ILE A 211 11.61 2.33 -25.19
N LEU A 212 10.69 1.43 -24.84
CA LEU A 212 10.02 0.56 -25.81
C LEU A 212 9.24 1.36 -26.85
N GLY A 213 8.57 2.44 -26.44
CA GLY A 213 7.90 3.38 -27.34
C GLY A 213 8.85 3.97 -28.38
N MET A 214 9.96 4.54 -27.93
CA MET A 214 10.96 5.17 -28.78
C MET A 214 11.60 4.21 -29.79
N LEU A 215 11.81 2.94 -29.41
CA LEU A 215 12.48 1.96 -30.27
C LEU A 215 11.52 1.26 -31.24
N VAL A 216 10.29 0.95 -30.77
CA VAL A 216 9.37 0.06 -31.50
C VAL A 216 8.35 0.85 -32.33
N VAL A 217 7.84 1.97 -31.83
CA VAL A 217 6.78 2.73 -32.52
C VAL A 217 7.24 3.23 -33.90
N PRO A 218 8.44 3.84 -34.07
CA PRO A 218 8.85 4.36 -35.38
C PRO A 218 9.07 3.28 -36.46
N THR A 219 9.34 2.04 -36.06
CA THR A 219 9.72 0.95 -36.98
C THR A 219 8.57 -0.02 -37.23
N LEU A 220 7.88 -0.46 -36.16
CA LEU A 220 6.85 -1.50 -36.19
C LEU A 220 5.46 -0.99 -35.83
N GLY A 221 5.34 0.25 -35.35
CA GLY A 221 4.08 0.86 -34.94
C GLY A 221 3.58 0.44 -33.56
N TRP A 222 2.53 1.11 -33.09
CA TRP A 222 1.97 0.97 -31.74
C TRP A 222 1.41 -0.42 -31.43
N ARG A 223 0.90 -1.15 -32.45
CA ARG A 223 0.34 -2.50 -32.26
C ARG A 223 1.41 -3.49 -31.79
N TRP A 224 2.59 -3.46 -32.38
CA TRP A 224 3.71 -4.31 -31.98
C TRP A 224 4.28 -3.91 -30.62
N MET A 225 4.31 -2.62 -30.32
CA MET A 225 4.70 -2.12 -29.00
C MET A 225 3.83 -2.74 -27.89
N ILE A 226 2.50 -2.77 -28.04
CA ILE A 226 1.60 -3.39 -27.06
C ILE A 226 1.88 -4.90 -26.93
N ARG A 227 2.15 -5.60 -28.03
CA ARG A 227 2.45 -7.04 -27.97
C ARG A 227 3.71 -7.31 -27.17
N ILE A 228 4.76 -6.51 -27.39
CA ILE A 228 6.03 -6.63 -26.67
C ILE A 228 5.84 -6.25 -25.21
N SER A 229 5.05 -5.22 -24.90
CA SER A 229 4.81 -4.75 -23.52
C SER A 229 4.08 -5.76 -22.64
N VAL A 230 3.37 -6.74 -23.23
CA VAL A 230 2.69 -7.82 -22.48
C VAL A 230 3.67 -8.91 -22.02
N THR A 231 4.87 -9.00 -22.59
CA THR A 231 5.85 -10.05 -22.28
C THR A 231 6.21 -10.13 -20.78
N PRO A 232 6.51 -9.02 -20.07
CA PRO A 232 6.79 -9.06 -18.63
C PRO A 232 5.59 -9.56 -17.80
N SER A 233 4.35 -9.26 -18.23
CA SER A 233 3.13 -9.76 -17.60
C SER A 233 3.02 -11.27 -17.70
N ILE A 234 3.33 -11.85 -18.87
CA ILE A 234 3.32 -13.30 -19.09
C ILE A 234 4.36 -13.99 -18.19
N ILE A 235 5.58 -13.45 -18.10
CA ILE A 235 6.63 -13.98 -17.23
C ILE A 235 6.16 -13.98 -15.76
N LEU A 236 5.53 -12.90 -15.31
CA LEU A 236 5.04 -12.79 -13.94
C LEU A 236 3.90 -13.74 -13.61
N ILE A 237 3.02 -14.05 -14.58
CA ILE A 237 1.96 -15.05 -14.40
C ILE A 237 2.57 -16.40 -13.98
N PHE A 238 3.71 -16.80 -14.56
CA PHE A 238 4.40 -18.03 -14.13
C PHE A 238 5.07 -17.90 -12.76
N LEU A 239 5.63 -16.73 -12.44
CA LEU A 239 6.28 -16.48 -11.14
C LEU A 239 5.28 -16.36 -9.97
N PHE A 240 4.02 -16.03 -10.23
CA PHE A 240 2.99 -15.91 -9.20
C PHE A 240 2.71 -17.23 -8.44
N LYS A 241 3.08 -18.39 -9.01
CA LYS A 241 3.02 -19.69 -8.34
C LYS A 241 3.87 -19.75 -7.06
N PHE A 242 4.91 -18.92 -6.96
CA PHE A 242 5.78 -18.85 -5.78
C PHE A 242 5.23 -17.96 -4.67
N ILE A 243 4.06 -17.35 -4.85
CA ILE A 243 3.40 -16.53 -3.83
C ILE A 243 2.21 -17.31 -3.28
N PRO A 244 2.17 -17.63 -1.97
CA PRO A 244 1.01 -18.28 -1.37
C PRO A 244 -0.09 -17.26 -1.08
N GLU A 245 -1.27 -17.77 -0.72
CA GLU A 245 -2.32 -16.94 -0.13
C GLU A 245 -1.91 -16.48 1.29
N SER A 246 -2.36 -15.28 1.67
CA SER A 246 -2.04 -14.68 2.95
C SER A 246 -2.51 -15.52 4.14
N ALA A 247 -1.62 -15.73 5.12
CA ALA A 247 -1.96 -16.39 6.37
C ALA A 247 -3.05 -15.63 7.14
N ARG A 248 -3.03 -14.29 7.10
CA ARG A 248 -4.04 -13.42 7.74
C ARG A 248 -5.40 -13.58 7.10
N TYR A 249 -5.46 -13.67 5.76
CA TYR A 249 -6.68 -13.98 5.05
C TYR A 249 -7.18 -15.39 5.42
N ASN A 250 -6.32 -16.41 5.37
CA ASN A 250 -6.73 -17.80 5.65
C ASN A 250 -7.31 -17.97 7.06
N VAL A 251 -6.71 -17.34 8.07
CA VAL A 251 -7.24 -17.38 9.44
C VAL A 251 -8.58 -16.66 9.56
N SER A 252 -8.72 -15.46 8.99
CA SER A 252 -10.02 -14.76 8.98
C SER A 252 -11.10 -15.51 8.18
N ALA A 253 -10.69 -16.33 7.22
CA ALA A 253 -11.58 -17.23 6.49
C ALA A 253 -11.95 -18.53 7.23
N GLY A 254 -11.45 -18.74 8.46
CA GLY A 254 -11.64 -19.97 9.24
C GLY A 254 -10.77 -21.15 8.79
N LYS A 255 -9.81 -20.93 7.88
CA LYS A 255 -8.92 -21.96 7.33
C LYS A 255 -7.57 -21.96 8.07
N THR A 256 -7.60 -22.30 9.35
CA THR A 256 -6.41 -22.29 10.23
C THR A 256 -5.31 -23.24 9.75
N GLU A 257 -5.66 -24.42 9.24
CA GLU A 257 -4.68 -25.39 8.67
C GLU A 257 -3.94 -24.81 7.46
N ALA A 258 -4.66 -24.15 6.56
CA ALA A 258 -4.05 -23.51 5.38
C ALA A 258 -3.13 -22.36 5.80
N ALA A 259 -3.52 -21.59 6.82
CA ALA A 259 -2.67 -20.54 7.38
C ALA A 259 -1.38 -21.11 8.00
N MET A 260 -1.49 -22.18 8.79
CA MET A 260 -0.32 -22.88 9.36
C MET A 260 0.61 -23.42 8.28
N LYS A 261 0.07 -23.99 7.20
CA LYS A 261 0.86 -24.46 6.05
C LYS A 261 1.65 -23.31 5.40
N THR A 262 1.01 -22.15 5.20
CA THR A 262 1.69 -20.95 4.70
C THR A 262 2.80 -20.51 5.65
N LEU A 263 2.53 -20.41 6.95
CA LEU A 263 3.51 -20.00 7.96
C LEU A 263 4.72 -20.94 8.05
N HIS A 264 4.49 -22.26 8.03
CA HIS A 264 5.57 -23.26 7.98
C HIS A 264 6.41 -23.13 6.73
N TRP A 265 5.79 -22.89 5.58
CA TRP A 265 6.51 -22.72 4.32
C TRP A 265 7.40 -21.48 4.34
N ILE A 266 6.89 -20.34 4.86
CA ILE A 266 7.68 -19.12 5.04
C ILE A 266 8.83 -19.36 6.04
N ALA A 267 8.55 -19.99 7.19
CA ALA A 267 9.55 -20.31 8.20
C ALA A 267 10.68 -21.20 7.64
N LYS A 268 10.33 -22.22 6.84
CA LYS A 268 11.29 -23.10 6.16
C LYS A 268 12.19 -22.33 5.19
N MET A 269 11.62 -21.43 4.38
CA MET A 269 12.40 -20.60 3.45
C MET A 269 13.33 -19.61 4.15
N ASN A 270 12.88 -19.04 5.27
CA ASN A 270 13.66 -18.10 6.07
C ASN A 270 14.64 -18.79 7.03
N ARG A 271 14.63 -20.13 7.10
CA ARG A 271 15.39 -20.90 8.10
C ARG A 271 15.10 -20.45 9.54
N ALA A 272 13.84 -20.14 9.81
CA ALA A 272 13.35 -19.70 11.11
C ALA A 272 12.37 -20.72 11.70
N SER A 273 12.07 -20.60 12.98
CA SER A 273 11.10 -21.46 13.69
C SER A 273 9.85 -20.68 14.10
N LEU A 274 8.72 -21.38 14.14
CA LEU A 274 7.45 -20.81 14.59
C LEU A 274 7.42 -20.66 16.12
N PRO A 275 6.53 -19.82 16.67
CA PRO A 275 6.26 -19.78 18.10
C PRO A 275 5.75 -21.15 18.58
N PRO A 276 6.14 -21.60 19.78
CA PRO A 276 5.53 -22.80 20.35
C PRO A 276 4.05 -22.53 20.66
N GLY A 277 3.17 -23.47 20.33
CA GLY A 277 1.76 -23.38 20.67
C GLY A 277 0.79 -23.63 19.53
N ARG A 278 -0.49 -23.35 19.77
CA ARG A 278 -1.57 -23.42 18.77
C ARG A 278 -1.88 -22.03 18.22
N LEU A 279 -2.02 -21.94 16.89
CA LEU A 279 -2.52 -20.73 16.24
C LEU A 279 -4.00 -20.52 16.60
N VAL A 280 -4.26 -19.48 17.38
CA VAL A 280 -5.63 -19.10 17.80
C VAL A 280 -5.85 -17.64 17.46
N GLU A 281 -6.90 -17.40 16.70
CA GLU A 281 -7.32 -16.07 16.30
C GLU A 281 -8.85 -16.03 16.43
N PRO A 282 -9.45 -14.91 16.88
CA PRO A 282 -10.90 -14.81 16.99
C PRO A 282 -11.59 -15.01 15.63
N VAL A 283 -12.56 -15.92 15.58
CA VAL A 283 -13.38 -16.18 14.38
C VAL A 283 -14.16 -14.91 14.00
N THR A 284 -14.11 -14.54 12.72
CA THR A 284 -14.82 -13.37 12.19
C THR A 284 -16.05 -13.81 11.39
N SER A 285 -17.23 -13.27 11.73
CA SER A 285 -18.51 -13.67 11.13
C SER A 285 -18.84 -12.96 9.81
N GLU A 286 -18.38 -11.72 9.63
CA GLU A 286 -18.62 -10.93 8.40
C GLU A 286 -17.31 -10.50 7.74
N ARG A 287 -17.18 -10.77 6.43
CA ARG A 287 -16.03 -10.39 5.59
C ARG A 287 -16.50 -9.66 4.33
N GLY A 288 -15.76 -8.63 3.92
CA GLY A 288 -16.05 -7.86 2.70
C GLY A 288 -17.36 -7.05 2.75
N SER A 289 -17.91 -6.78 3.93
CA SER A 289 -19.10 -5.93 4.06
C SER A 289 -18.72 -4.46 3.98
N TRP A 290 -19.22 -3.73 2.97
CA TRP A 290 -18.96 -2.28 2.81
C TRP A 290 -19.51 -1.45 3.97
N ARG A 291 -20.50 -1.97 4.70
CA ARG A 291 -21.05 -1.34 5.92
C ARG A 291 -19.99 -1.16 7.00
N ILE A 292 -18.93 -1.99 7.02
CA ILE A 292 -17.81 -1.87 7.94
C ILE A 292 -17.10 -0.52 7.78
N LEU A 293 -16.95 -0.04 6.54
CA LEU A 293 -16.29 1.22 6.22
C LEU A 293 -17.11 2.44 6.69
N LEU A 294 -18.43 2.30 6.75
CA LEU A 294 -19.37 3.34 7.18
C LEU A 294 -19.84 3.18 8.63
N SER A 295 -19.32 2.18 9.35
CA SER A 295 -19.56 1.99 10.79
C SER A 295 -19.11 3.23 11.57
N PRO A 296 -19.73 3.55 12.72
CA PRO A 296 -19.38 4.74 13.50
C PRO A 296 -17.88 4.81 13.88
N LEU A 297 -17.21 3.65 13.98
CA LEU A 297 -15.77 3.55 14.27
C LEU A 297 -14.91 4.02 13.09
N PHE A 298 -15.24 3.62 11.86
CA PHE A 298 -14.42 3.90 10.67
C PHE A 298 -14.96 5.02 9.79
N ARG A 299 -16.23 5.44 9.91
CA ARG A 299 -16.87 6.40 9.02
C ARG A 299 -16.07 7.69 8.83
N ARG A 300 -15.59 8.26 9.94
CA ARG A 300 -14.75 9.48 9.90
C ARG A 300 -13.44 9.23 9.15
N THR A 301 -12.76 8.13 9.47
CA THR A 301 -11.50 7.74 8.81
C THR A 301 -11.70 7.47 7.33
N SER A 302 -12.73 6.72 6.95
CA SER A 302 -13.03 6.35 5.57
C SER A 302 -13.32 7.56 4.70
N VAL A 303 -14.17 8.49 5.15
CA VAL A 303 -14.51 9.70 4.38
C VAL A 303 -13.29 10.60 4.20
N LEU A 304 -12.51 10.83 5.27
CA LEU A 304 -11.28 11.62 5.19
C LEU A 304 -10.26 10.96 4.26
N LEU A 305 -10.14 9.63 4.30
CA LEU A 305 -9.22 8.88 3.47
C LEU A 305 -9.65 8.89 2.00
N TRP A 306 -10.94 8.75 1.67
CA TRP A 306 -11.44 8.89 0.30
C TRP A 306 -11.10 10.26 -0.28
N TYR A 307 -11.28 11.33 0.50
CA TYR A 307 -10.87 12.67 0.10
C TYR A 307 -9.35 12.78 -0.05
N SER A 308 -8.58 12.19 0.87
CA SER A 308 -7.10 12.18 0.80
C SER A 308 -6.59 11.52 -0.49
N TRP A 309 -7.19 10.39 -0.89
CA TRP A 309 -6.89 9.71 -2.15
C TRP A 309 -7.32 10.49 -3.39
N PHE A 310 -8.49 11.12 -3.34
CA PHE A 310 -8.93 12.03 -4.39
C PHE A 310 -7.89 13.15 -4.59
N VAL A 311 -7.51 13.84 -3.51
CA VAL A 311 -6.53 14.94 -3.57
C VAL A 311 -5.17 14.43 -4.02
N ALA A 312 -4.69 13.29 -3.50
CA ALA A 312 -3.40 12.70 -3.89
C ALA A 312 -3.31 12.46 -5.40
N SER A 313 -4.37 11.95 -6.03
CA SER A 313 -4.41 11.76 -7.49
C SER A 313 -4.60 13.08 -8.23
N PHE A 314 -5.47 13.95 -7.73
CA PHE A 314 -5.74 15.26 -8.32
C PHE A 314 -4.47 16.09 -8.45
N ILE A 315 -3.65 16.14 -7.40
CA ILE A 315 -2.37 16.87 -7.42
C ILE A 315 -1.25 16.11 -8.13
N TYR A 316 -1.29 14.77 -8.17
CA TYR A 316 -0.34 13.98 -8.95
C TYR A 316 -0.47 14.30 -10.43
N TYR A 317 -1.64 14.05 -11.03
CA TYR A 317 -1.88 14.36 -12.44
C TYR A 317 -1.86 15.88 -12.69
N GLY A 318 -2.34 16.68 -11.74
CA GLY A 318 -2.29 18.15 -11.81
C GLY A 318 -0.87 18.68 -11.92
N SER A 319 0.05 18.21 -11.07
CA SER A 319 1.47 18.58 -11.14
C SER A 319 2.11 18.12 -12.45
N VAL A 320 1.69 16.95 -12.98
CA VAL A 320 2.22 16.44 -14.25
C VAL A 320 1.83 17.32 -15.41
N LEU A 321 0.53 17.57 -15.56
CA LEU A 321 -0.01 18.28 -16.71
C LEU A 321 0.31 19.77 -16.63
N SER A 322 0.21 20.37 -15.44
CA SER A 322 0.59 21.77 -15.23
C SER A 322 2.07 22.01 -15.59
N SER A 323 2.96 21.07 -15.24
CA SER A 323 4.38 21.21 -15.60
C SER A 323 4.62 21.22 -17.12
N SER A 324 3.92 20.36 -17.86
CA SER A 324 4.01 20.32 -19.32
C SER A 324 3.49 21.61 -19.95
N GLU A 325 2.30 22.06 -19.54
CA GLU A 325 1.67 23.28 -20.08
C GLU A 325 2.47 24.56 -19.76
N LEU A 326 2.99 24.68 -18.54
CA LEU A 326 3.81 25.82 -18.12
C LEU A 326 5.11 25.94 -18.94
N LEU A 327 5.74 24.80 -19.25
CA LEU A 327 6.98 24.75 -20.04
C LEU A 327 6.73 24.95 -21.54
N GLU A 328 5.68 24.34 -22.10
CA GLU A 328 5.41 24.35 -23.54
C GLU A 328 4.90 25.70 -24.04
N LYS A 329 3.97 26.32 -23.30
CA LYS A 329 3.36 27.60 -23.71
C LYS A 329 4.18 28.82 -23.32
N ASN A 330 5.36 28.64 -22.71
CA ASN A 330 6.17 29.72 -22.14
C ASN A 330 5.33 30.71 -21.31
N LEU A 331 4.34 30.21 -20.56
CA LEU A 331 3.46 31.03 -19.70
C LEU A 331 4.18 31.58 -18.46
N LEU A 332 5.50 31.56 -18.50
CA LEU A 332 6.40 31.85 -17.41
C LEU A 332 6.89 33.30 -17.52
N CYS A 333 6.84 33.99 -16.40
CA CYS A 333 7.61 35.20 -16.19
C CYS A 333 9.06 34.79 -15.92
N VAL A 334 9.83 34.56 -16.99
CA VAL A 334 11.24 34.17 -16.93
C VAL A 334 12.11 35.42 -16.97
N ILE A 335 12.91 35.61 -15.93
CA ILE A 335 13.76 36.80 -15.78
C ILE A 335 14.95 36.79 -16.77
N ASP A 336 15.31 35.61 -17.28
CA ASP A 336 16.47 35.38 -18.15
C ASP A 336 16.09 34.61 -19.42
N ALA A 337 15.09 35.13 -20.15
CA ALA A 337 14.61 34.54 -21.40
C ALA A 337 15.56 34.89 -22.56
N ASP A 338 16.77 34.33 -22.53
CA ASP A 338 17.76 34.60 -23.57
C ASP A 338 17.30 34.02 -24.92
N LYS A 339 17.45 34.81 -25.99
CA LYS A 339 16.87 34.56 -27.33
C LYS A 339 17.52 33.40 -28.10
N GLU A 340 18.49 32.70 -27.52
CA GLU A 340 19.30 31.68 -28.22
C GLU A 340 18.98 30.23 -27.82
N HIS A 341 17.97 29.98 -26.98
CA HIS A 341 17.61 28.61 -26.56
C HIS A 341 16.60 27.86 -27.45
N GLN A 342 16.25 28.40 -28.62
CA GLN A 342 15.35 27.78 -29.60
C GLN A 342 15.92 26.54 -30.33
N VAL A 343 17.15 26.08 -30.03
CA VAL A 343 17.80 24.99 -30.79
C VAL A 343 18.28 23.80 -29.94
N LYS A 344 18.04 23.75 -28.62
CA LYS A 344 18.57 22.63 -27.82
C LYS A 344 17.64 22.14 -26.69
N HIS A 345 16.42 21.74 -27.06
CA HIS A 345 15.70 20.66 -26.33
C HIS A 345 16.39 19.28 -26.48
N ARG A 346 17.72 19.24 -26.69
CA ARG A 346 18.54 18.05 -26.93
C ARG A 346 19.57 17.88 -25.81
N HIS A 347 19.10 17.73 -24.58
CA HIS A 347 19.77 16.89 -23.58
C HIS A 347 18.77 16.59 -22.45
N GLU A 348 18.09 15.46 -22.61
CA GLU A 348 17.33 14.73 -21.59
C GLU A 348 18.24 14.10 -20.51
N ASP A 349 19.29 14.81 -20.04
CA ASP A 349 20.31 14.19 -19.18
C ASP A 349 20.16 14.58 -17.69
N GLY A 350 19.24 15.50 -17.37
CA GLY A 350 19.05 15.98 -15.99
C GLY A 350 18.03 15.20 -15.16
N LEU A 351 17.16 14.38 -15.78
CA LEU A 351 15.97 13.83 -15.09
C LEU A 351 16.26 12.63 -14.17
N CYS A 352 17.45 12.03 -14.23
CA CYS A 352 17.69 10.73 -13.57
C CYS A 352 18.41 10.82 -12.21
N TYR A 353 19.05 11.94 -11.86
CA TYR A 353 20.03 11.96 -10.76
C TYR A 353 19.48 12.21 -9.35
N CYS A 354 18.27 12.77 -9.20
CA CYS A 354 17.75 13.17 -7.87
C CYS A 354 16.69 12.21 -7.28
N ILE A 355 16.19 11.26 -8.07
CA ILE A 355 15.23 10.23 -7.62
C ILE A 355 15.80 9.33 -6.50
N PRO A 356 17.12 9.00 -6.45
CA PRO A 356 17.71 8.27 -5.34
C PRO A 356 17.54 8.94 -3.97
N PHE A 357 17.31 10.25 -3.90
CA PHE A 357 17.10 10.97 -2.64
C PHE A 357 15.66 10.95 -2.14
N VAL A 358 14.67 10.80 -3.04
CA VAL A 358 13.24 10.87 -2.71
C VAL A 358 12.81 9.67 -1.86
N VAL A 359 13.28 8.47 -2.19
CA VAL A 359 12.91 7.23 -1.48
C VAL A 359 13.49 7.19 -0.06
N PRO A 360 14.79 7.44 0.18
CA PRO A 360 15.34 7.53 1.53
C PRO A 360 14.70 8.64 2.36
N ALA A 361 14.43 9.81 1.76
CA ALA A 361 13.74 10.90 2.46
C ALA A 361 12.32 10.48 2.91
N ASN A 362 11.58 9.75 2.07
CA ASN A 362 10.25 9.25 2.43
C ASN A 362 10.32 8.23 3.57
N ILE A 363 11.29 7.32 3.52
CA ILE A 363 11.52 6.33 4.58
C ILE A 363 11.88 7.03 5.90
N ALA A 364 12.76 8.03 5.87
CA ALA A 364 13.15 8.81 7.05
C ALA A 364 11.95 9.53 7.67
N LEU A 365 11.15 10.22 6.86
CA LEU A 365 9.93 10.90 7.32
C LEU A 365 8.94 9.94 7.99
N LEU A 366 8.69 8.79 7.37
CA LEU A 366 7.77 7.77 7.90
C LEU A 366 8.23 7.16 9.23
N ASN A 367 9.55 7.01 9.41
CA ASN A 367 10.14 6.48 10.63
C ASN A 367 10.18 7.52 11.77
N VAL A 368 10.34 8.81 11.45
CA VAL A 368 10.38 9.88 12.47
C VAL A 368 8.97 10.33 12.84
N PHE A 369 8.20 10.86 11.88
CA PHE A 369 6.94 11.57 12.17
C PHE A 369 5.71 10.66 12.25
N GLY A 370 5.79 9.41 11.76
CA GLY A 370 4.61 8.56 11.63
C GLY A 370 3.76 8.91 10.40
N ARG A 371 2.75 8.09 10.08
CA ARG A 371 2.10 8.15 8.76
C ARG A 371 1.20 9.37 8.64
N LYS A 372 0.44 9.67 9.70
CA LYS A 372 -0.54 10.77 9.72
C LYS A 372 0.15 12.12 9.56
N MET A 373 1.18 12.37 10.38
CA MET A 373 1.92 13.63 10.33
C MET A 373 2.71 13.79 9.03
N THR A 374 3.30 12.71 8.50
CA THR A 374 3.95 12.75 7.19
C THR A 374 2.96 13.12 6.07
N LEU A 375 1.74 12.57 6.06
CA LEU A 375 0.71 12.99 5.08
C LEU A 375 0.41 14.48 5.19
N THR A 376 0.13 14.97 6.40
CA THR A 376 -0.17 16.39 6.63
C THR A 376 0.97 17.31 6.17
N VAL A 377 2.22 17.02 6.56
CA VAL A 377 3.38 17.83 6.18
C VAL A 377 3.60 17.82 4.67
N LEU A 378 3.52 16.65 4.03
CA LEU A 378 3.70 16.54 2.58
C LEU A 378 2.61 17.32 1.81
N GLN A 379 1.34 17.29 2.28
CA GLN A 379 0.28 18.09 1.67
C GLN A 379 0.51 19.60 1.82
N LEU A 380 0.91 20.07 3.01
CA LEU A 380 1.18 21.49 3.24
C LEU A 380 2.37 21.99 2.41
N LEU A 381 3.43 21.19 2.32
CA LEU A 381 4.56 21.49 1.45
C LEU A 381 4.11 21.52 -0.01
N ALA A 382 3.33 20.54 -0.49
CA ALA A 382 2.80 20.55 -1.84
C ALA A 382 1.96 21.82 -2.13
N ALA A 383 1.10 22.25 -1.19
CA ALA A 383 0.34 23.50 -1.32
C ALA A 383 1.26 24.72 -1.46
N PHE A 384 2.31 24.80 -0.62
CA PHE A 384 3.30 25.85 -0.68
C PHE A 384 4.02 25.88 -2.04
N PHE A 385 4.43 24.72 -2.56
CA PHE A 385 5.07 24.63 -3.87
C PHE A 385 4.12 24.95 -5.03
N PHE A 386 2.83 24.60 -4.95
CA PHE A 386 1.86 25.06 -5.96
C PHE A 386 1.74 26.58 -6.00
N MET A 387 1.81 27.25 -4.84
CA MET A 387 1.74 28.70 -4.77
C MET A 387 3.05 29.38 -5.21
N ILE A 388 4.21 28.85 -4.81
CA ILE A 388 5.52 29.44 -5.15
C ILE A 388 5.78 29.42 -6.66
N LEU A 389 5.20 28.46 -7.39
CA LEU A 389 5.28 28.39 -8.86
C LEU A 389 4.66 29.61 -9.57
N ASN A 390 3.85 30.42 -8.89
CA ASN A 390 3.31 31.67 -9.44
C ASN A 390 4.32 32.83 -9.43
N ILE A 391 5.45 32.68 -8.73
CA ILE A 391 6.48 33.71 -8.63
C ILE A 391 7.45 33.58 -9.81
N CYS A 392 7.81 34.71 -10.44
CA CYS A 392 8.81 34.76 -11.51
C CYS A 392 10.15 34.17 -11.03
N SER A 393 10.72 33.23 -11.79
CA SER A 393 12.00 32.59 -11.46
C SER A 393 12.81 32.33 -12.74
N THR A 394 14.07 31.93 -12.58
CA THR A 394 14.89 31.44 -13.71
C THR A 394 14.40 30.07 -14.18
N MET A 395 14.72 29.67 -15.42
CA MET A 395 14.37 28.34 -15.94
C MET A 395 14.88 27.21 -15.06
N PHE A 396 16.11 27.35 -14.57
CA PHE A 396 16.70 26.40 -13.63
C PHE A 396 15.92 26.36 -12.31
N GLY A 397 15.62 27.52 -11.71
CA GLY A 397 14.84 27.61 -10.47
C GLY A 397 13.46 26.98 -10.61
N PHE A 398 12.76 27.26 -11.72
CA PHE A 398 11.46 26.70 -12.02
C PHE A 398 11.50 25.17 -12.19
N THR A 399 12.49 24.65 -12.91
CA THR A 399 12.69 23.19 -13.09
C THR A 399 12.92 22.50 -11.75
N VAL A 400 13.74 23.09 -10.87
CA VAL A 400 13.97 22.57 -9.51
C VAL A 400 12.68 22.59 -8.69
N LEU A 401 11.91 23.68 -8.73
CA LEU A 401 10.63 23.78 -8.02
C LEU A 401 9.61 22.73 -8.49
N LEU A 402 9.49 22.52 -9.80
CA LEU A 402 8.63 21.48 -10.37
C LEU A 402 9.08 20.08 -9.94
N PHE A 403 10.38 19.80 -9.96
CA PHE A 403 10.91 18.52 -9.53
C PHE A 403 10.62 18.25 -8.04
N LEU A 404 10.79 19.25 -7.19
CA LEU A 404 10.47 19.18 -5.76
C LEU A 404 8.98 18.95 -5.54
N LEU A 405 8.11 19.69 -6.23
CA LEU A 405 6.67 19.49 -6.17
C LEU A 405 6.28 18.06 -6.55
N ARG A 406 6.75 17.56 -7.69
CA ARG A 406 6.44 16.20 -8.16
C ARG A 406 6.95 15.13 -7.21
N SER A 407 8.12 15.35 -6.60
CA SER A 407 8.70 14.45 -5.60
C SER A 407 7.82 14.39 -4.36
N LEU A 408 7.41 15.54 -3.81
CA LEU A 408 6.52 15.61 -2.65
C LEU A 408 5.17 14.93 -2.91
N VAL A 409 4.60 15.16 -4.09
CA VAL A 409 3.33 14.56 -4.50
C VAL A 409 3.45 13.04 -4.67
N SER A 410 4.54 12.55 -5.25
CA SER A 410 4.82 11.10 -5.35
C SER A 410 5.01 10.48 -3.96
N MET A 411 5.75 11.13 -3.06
CA MET A 411 5.91 10.70 -1.67
C MET A 411 4.56 10.60 -0.96
N ASN A 412 3.67 11.56 -1.21
CA ASN A 412 2.34 11.57 -0.63
C ASN A 412 1.51 10.35 -1.05
N PHE A 413 1.50 10.05 -2.34
CA PHE A 413 0.82 8.88 -2.89
C PHE A 413 1.30 7.59 -2.18
N ASN A 414 2.60 7.46 -1.95
CA ASN A 414 3.16 6.31 -1.25
C ASN A 414 2.69 6.18 0.19
N VAL A 415 2.71 7.28 0.96
CA VAL A 415 2.26 7.25 2.34
C VAL A 415 0.77 6.92 2.43
N VAL A 416 -0.06 7.42 1.50
CA VAL A 416 -1.51 7.16 1.53
C VAL A 416 -1.83 5.68 1.26
N TYR A 417 -1.09 5.01 0.37
CA TYR A 417 -1.19 3.56 0.18
C TYR A 417 -0.86 2.79 1.47
N ILE A 418 0.26 3.13 2.11
CA ILE A 418 0.72 2.48 3.35
C ILE A 418 -0.32 2.68 4.46
N TYR A 419 -0.75 3.91 4.70
CA TYR A 419 -1.73 4.24 5.72
C TYR A 419 -3.06 3.48 5.50
N THR A 420 -3.52 3.41 4.25
CA THR A 420 -4.76 2.69 3.88
C THR A 420 -4.66 1.19 4.17
N ALA A 421 -3.52 0.57 3.88
CA ALA A 421 -3.31 -0.85 4.18
C ALA A 421 -3.16 -1.12 5.69
N GLU A 422 -2.64 -0.15 6.47
CA GLU A 422 -2.45 -0.30 7.91
C GLU A 422 -3.71 0.01 8.73
N VAL A 423 -4.57 0.93 8.29
CA VAL A 423 -5.71 1.44 9.07
C VAL A 423 -6.92 0.50 9.08
N TYR A 424 -7.18 -0.20 7.98
CA TYR A 424 -8.33 -1.09 7.86
C TYR A 424 -8.03 -2.50 8.38
N PRO A 425 -9.01 -3.15 9.05
CA PRO A 425 -8.86 -4.52 9.51
C PRO A 425 -8.87 -5.50 8.33
N THR A 426 -8.25 -6.67 8.50
CA THR A 426 -8.08 -7.69 7.47
C THR A 426 -9.39 -8.06 6.76
N VAL A 427 -10.52 -8.07 7.49
CA VAL A 427 -11.86 -8.39 6.95
C VAL A 427 -12.41 -7.42 5.90
N ALA A 428 -11.89 -6.18 5.83
CA ALA A 428 -12.36 -5.13 4.94
C ALA A 428 -11.23 -4.30 4.32
N ARG A 429 -9.98 -4.77 4.42
CA ARG A 429 -8.79 -4.00 4.01
C ARG A 429 -8.70 -3.88 2.50
N SER A 430 -8.94 -4.96 1.75
CA SER A 430 -8.94 -4.90 0.29
C SER A 430 -10.13 -4.09 -0.24
N LEU A 431 -11.30 -4.22 0.38
CA LEU A 431 -12.45 -3.38 0.07
C LEU A 431 -12.19 -1.90 0.32
N GLY A 432 -11.61 -1.56 1.49
CA GLY A 432 -11.22 -0.19 1.84
C GLY A 432 -10.23 0.40 0.84
N MET A 433 -9.20 -0.37 0.46
CA MET A 433 -8.25 0.04 -0.59
C MET A 433 -8.93 0.20 -1.96
N GLY A 434 -9.88 -0.68 -2.30
CA GLY A 434 -10.70 -0.59 -3.52
C GLY A 434 -11.48 0.71 -3.60
N PHE A 435 -12.22 1.09 -2.55
CA PHE A 435 -12.91 2.39 -2.50
C PHE A 435 -11.95 3.57 -2.62
N CYS A 436 -10.88 3.57 -1.83
CA CYS A 436 -9.90 4.65 -1.82
C CYS A 436 -9.25 4.88 -3.20
N THR A 437 -8.77 3.80 -3.83
CA THR A 437 -8.17 3.86 -5.17
C THR A 437 -9.18 4.22 -6.26
N SER A 438 -10.48 3.97 -6.04
CA SER A 438 -11.55 4.37 -6.96
C SER A 438 -11.82 5.87 -6.89
N PHE A 439 -11.91 6.44 -5.67
CA PHE A 439 -12.02 7.89 -5.48
C PHE A 439 -10.80 8.66 -6.01
N SER A 440 -9.61 8.05 -5.99
CA SER A 440 -8.41 8.64 -6.58
C SER A 440 -8.58 8.87 -8.09
N ARG A 441 -9.25 7.95 -8.82
CA ARG A 441 -9.47 8.10 -10.27
C ARG A 441 -10.33 9.31 -10.62
N ILE A 442 -11.28 9.68 -9.77
CA ILE A 442 -12.07 10.92 -9.96
C ILE A 442 -11.14 12.14 -9.94
N GLY A 443 -10.18 12.19 -9.00
CA GLY A 443 -9.18 13.26 -8.95
C GLY A 443 -8.30 13.30 -10.21
N GLY A 444 -7.86 12.13 -10.69
CA GLY A 444 -7.11 12.03 -11.94
C GLY A 444 -7.89 12.41 -13.19
N MET A 445 -9.22 12.24 -13.21
CA MET A 445 -10.08 12.68 -14.31
C MET A 445 -10.32 14.20 -14.29
N ILE A 446 -10.41 14.82 -13.11
CA ILE A 446 -10.66 16.28 -12.98
C ILE A 446 -9.38 17.10 -13.24
N ALA A 447 -8.21 16.58 -12.86
CA ALA A 447 -6.94 17.30 -12.96
C ALA A 447 -6.60 17.81 -14.37
N PRO A 448 -6.75 17.04 -15.47
CA PRO A 448 -6.50 17.54 -16.82
C PRO A 448 -7.36 18.74 -17.20
N PHE A 449 -8.65 18.75 -16.86
CA PHE A 449 -9.52 19.87 -17.19
C PHE A 449 -9.06 21.16 -16.52
N ILE A 450 -8.63 21.10 -15.26
CA ILE A 450 -8.12 22.28 -14.55
C ILE A 450 -6.75 22.68 -15.09
N ALA A 451 -5.84 21.73 -15.29
CA ALA A 451 -4.48 22.00 -15.74
C ALA A 451 -4.39 22.50 -17.19
N GLN A 452 -5.30 22.08 -18.08
CA GLN A 452 -5.23 22.43 -19.51
C GLN A 452 -6.17 23.58 -19.88
N VAL A 453 -7.42 23.57 -19.37
CA VAL A 453 -8.42 24.58 -19.74
C VAL A 453 -8.21 25.87 -18.95
N LEU A 454 -8.14 25.78 -17.62
CA LEU A 454 -8.01 26.95 -16.75
C LEU A 454 -6.66 27.65 -16.90
N MET A 455 -5.61 26.89 -17.23
CA MET A 455 -4.26 27.41 -17.41
C MET A 455 -4.12 28.32 -18.63
N SER A 456 -4.97 28.14 -19.65
CA SER A 456 -5.04 29.05 -20.79
C SER A 456 -5.62 30.43 -20.44
N GLN A 457 -6.40 30.54 -19.36
CA GLN A 457 -6.98 31.81 -18.89
C GLN A 457 -6.06 32.52 -17.90
N SER A 458 -5.58 31.80 -16.88
CA SER A 458 -4.66 32.34 -15.87
C SER A 458 -3.95 31.21 -15.13
N VAL A 459 -2.63 31.33 -15.01
CA VAL A 459 -1.79 30.38 -14.24
C VAL A 459 -2.22 30.33 -12.77
N ILE A 460 -2.48 31.49 -12.16
CA ILE A 460 -2.89 31.58 -10.75
C ILE A 460 -4.24 30.88 -10.54
N LEU A 461 -5.19 31.09 -11.45
CA LEU A 461 -6.51 30.47 -11.37
C LEU A 461 -6.44 28.93 -11.52
N ALA A 462 -5.48 28.42 -12.29
CA ALA A 462 -5.27 26.98 -12.47
C ALA A 462 -4.54 26.32 -11.29
N LEU A 463 -3.55 27.00 -10.70
CA LEU A 463 -2.74 26.43 -9.60
C LEU A 463 -3.41 26.54 -8.22
N CYS A 464 -4.22 27.58 -8.00
CA CYS A 464 -4.91 27.82 -6.73
C CYS A 464 -5.82 26.65 -6.29
N PRO A 465 -6.65 26.03 -7.15
CA PRO A 465 -7.45 24.86 -6.79
C PRO A 465 -6.63 23.69 -6.24
N PHE A 466 -5.44 23.43 -6.81
CA PHE A 466 -4.55 22.37 -6.31
C PHE A 466 -4.02 22.71 -4.91
N ALA A 467 -3.60 23.96 -4.68
CA ALA A 467 -3.12 24.41 -3.38
C ALA A 467 -4.22 24.37 -2.31
N VAL A 468 -5.43 24.85 -2.61
CA VAL A 468 -6.57 24.83 -1.70
C VAL A 468 -6.97 23.40 -1.34
N ALA A 469 -7.04 22.50 -2.34
CA ALA A 469 -7.33 21.09 -2.10
C ALA A 469 -6.30 20.44 -1.16
N CYS A 470 -5.00 20.75 -1.33
CA CYS A 470 -3.93 20.30 -0.45
C CYS A 470 -4.10 20.79 1.00
N VAL A 471 -4.42 22.07 1.22
CA VAL A 471 -4.60 22.64 2.57
C VAL A 471 -5.80 22.00 3.28
N LEU A 472 -6.93 21.86 2.59
CA LEU A 472 -8.11 21.19 3.14
C LEU A 472 -7.82 19.71 3.46
N CYS A 473 -7.05 19.04 2.59
CA CYS A 473 -6.62 17.66 2.82
C CYS A 473 -5.66 17.55 4.01
N ALA A 474 -4.71 18.48 4.18
CA ALA A 474 -3.83 18.52 5.34
C ALA A 474 -4.62 18.64 6.65
N LEU A 475 -5.62 19.52 6.69
CA LEU A 475 -6.51 19.65 7.85
C LEU A 475 -7.27 18.35 8.11
N GLY A 476 -7.84 17.73 7.06
CA GLY A 476 -8.50 16.43 7.15
C GLY A 476 -7.57 15.32 7.68
N ASN A 477 -6.35 15.25 7.15
CA ASN A 477 -5.33 14.28 7.56
C ASN A 477 -4.94 14.47 9.03
N PHE A 478 -4.77 15.72 9.48
CA PHE A 478 -4.51 16.05 10.88
C PHE A 478 -5.68 15.69 11.80
N LEU A 479 -6.92 15.74 11.31
CA LEU A 479 -8.13 15.35 12.03
C LEU A 479 -8.39 13.84 12.02
N MET A 480 -7.56 13.01 11.37
CA MET A 480 -7.73 11.56 11.39
C MET A 480 -7.54 11.00 12.81
N PRO A 481 -8.41 10.10 13.27
CA PRO A 481 -8.39 9.62 14.66
C PRO A 481 -7.29 8.59 14.95
N ILE A 482 -6.72 7.94 13.93
CA ILE A 482 -5.84 6.77 14.09
C ILE A 482 -4.44 7.08 13.53
N GLU A 483 -3.41 6.85 14.34
CA GLU A 483 -2.01 6.77 13.89
C GLU A 483 -1.60 5.30 13.77
N THR A 484 -0.90 4.93 12.71
CA THR A 484 -0.57 3.53 12.38
C THR A 484 0.90 3.17 12.63
N LYS A 485 1.75 4.16 12.95
CA LYS A 485 3.18 3.93 13.27
C LYS A 485 3.35 2.85 14.34
N GLY A 486 4.04 1.76 13.97
CA GLY A 486 4.39 0.66 14.88
C GLY A 486 3.21 -0.21 15.32
N ARG A 487 2.02 -0.05 14.74
CA ARG A 487 0.86 -0.87 15.09
C ARG A 487 0.83 -2.19 14.31
N ALA A 488 0.40 -3.23 15.01
CA ALA A 488 -0.02 -4.51 14.46
C ALA A 488 -1.14 -4.33 13.42
N LEU A 489 -1.23 -5.23 12.42
CA LEU A 489 -2.35 -5.17 11.48
C LEU A 489 -3.59 -5.77 12.14
N LEU A 490 -4.62 -4.95 12.32
CA LEU A 490 -5.89 -5.40 12.88
C LEU A 490 -6.47 -6.55 12.04
N VAL A 491 -6.83 -7.65 12.70
CA VAL A 491 -7.55 -8.77 12.07
C VAL A 491 -9.07 -8.52 12.10
N ARG A 492 -9.58 -7.83 13.12
CA ARG A 492 -11.00 -7.49 13.35
C ARG A 492 -11.16 -6.05 13.88
N MET A 493 -12.41 -5.53 13.87
CA MET A 493 -12.84 -4.26 14.50
C MET A 493 -12.53 -4.19 16.00
#